data_AF-T0Z456-F1
#
_entry.id   AF-T0Z456-F1
#
_cell.length_a   1.000
_cell.length_b   1.000
_cell.length_c   1.000
_cell.angle_alpha   90.00
_cell.angle_beta   90.00
_cell.angle_gamma   90.00
#
_symmetry.space_group_name_H-M   'P 1'
#
loop_
_entity.id
_entity.type
_entity.pdbx_description
1 polymer ?
#
loop_
_entity_poly.entity_id
_entity_poly.type
_entity_poly.pdbx_seq_one_letter_code
_entity_poly.pdbx_strand_id
1 'polypeptide(L)'
;MSELVVGTAGHIDHGKTALVAALTGVDCDRLAEERRRGMTIELGFAPWSLPSGRDVSVVDVPGHERFIRTMAVGARSTDLALLCVAADDGVMPQTQEHAAILRVLTVRRAVVAVTKVDLAPERASSVGESSLALLHALGVAATRWVGVSAPGRLGLGELAAAVDSELDAIQAPADRGHPRLLVDRSFSQVGTGTVVTGVLDGGRLHLGEGVEVFPSGKRGRIQGLQRRGQPVSAAEAGGRLALALNGIAVKDVPRGSVIGLAGDASPS
;
A
#
# COMPACT_ATOMS: atom_id res chain seq x y z
N MET A 1 -2.57 -16.64 4.29
CA MET A 1 -3.51 -15.50 4.15
C MET A 1 -2.83 -14.33 3.46
N SER A 2 -3.41 -13.87 2.36
CA SER A 2 -2.99 -12.67 1.63
C SER A 2 -3.06 -11.44 2.54
N GLU A 3 -1.96 -10.72 2.68
CA GLU A 3 -1.90 -9.39 3.26
C GLU A 3 -2.57 -8.39 2.33
N LEU A 4 -3.74 -7.90 2.75
CA LEU A 4 -4.42 -6.83 2.06
C LEU A 4 -3.69 -5.50 2.29
N VAL A 5 -3.77 -4.62 1.32
CA VAL A 5 -3.11 -3.32 1.33
C VAL A 5 -4.13 -2.20 1.24
N VAL A 6 -3.96 -1.22 2.13
CA VAL A 6 -4.76 0.00 2.15
C VAL A 6 -3.90 1.15 1.65
N GLY A 7 -4.26 1.75 0.51
CA GLY A 7 -3.52 2.88 -0.06
C GLY A 7 -4.14 4.22 0.31
N THR A 8 -3.37 5.17 0.83
CA THR A 8 -3.88 6.53 1.09
C THR A 8 -3.99 7.34 -0.19
N ALA A 9 -4.99 8.21 -0.27
CA ALA A 9 -5.21 9.12 -1.39
C ALA A 9 -5.77 10.46 -0.90
N GLY A 10 -5.61 11.54 -1.67
CA GLY A 10 -6.13 12.87 -1.32
C GLY A 10 -5.11 13.99 -1.54
N HIS A 11 -5.59 15.23 -1.48
CA HIS A 11 -4.78 16.44 -1.65
C HIS A 11 -3.62 16.53 -0.64
N ILE A 12 -2.60 17.31 -1.00
CA ILE A 12 -1.54 17.72 -0.07
C ILE A 12 -2.18 18.39 1.16
N ASP A 13 -1.57 18.22 2.33
CA ASP A 13 -2.03 18.79 3.61
C ASP A 13 -3.43 18.38 4.10
N HIS A 14 -4.08 17.41 3.45
CA HIS A 14 -5.30 16.78 3.96
C HIS A 14 -5.04 15.71 5.04
N GLY A 15 -3.83 15.66 5.59
CA GLY A 15 -3.52 14.85 6.78
C GLY A 15 -3.36 13.35 6.56
N LYS A 16 -3.06 12.89 5.33
CA LYS A 16 -2.81 11.46 5.01
C LYS A 16 -1.78 10.83 5.95
N THR A 17 -0.56 11.38 5.99
CA THR A 17 0.56 10.86 6.79
C THR A 17 0.28 10.91 8.29
N ALA A 18 -0.30 12.02 8.77
CA ALA A 18 -0.71 12.16 10.16
C ALA A 18 -1.77 11.12 10.56
N LEU A 19 -2.71 10.82 9.66
CA LEU A 19 -3.73 9.78 9.87
C LEU A 19 -3.09 8.39 9.90
N VAL A 20 -2.16 8.07 8.99
CA VAL A 20 -1.44 6.80 9.00
C VAL A 20 -0.67 6.63 10.31
N ALA A 21 0.06 7.65 10.76
CA ALA A 21 0.77 7.61 12.03
C ALA A 21 -0.19 7.42 13.23
N ALA A 22 -1.35 8.08 13.22
CA ALA A 22 -2.34 7.97 14.28
C ALA A 22 -3.00 6.58 14.35
N LEU A 23 -3.23 5.93 13.20
CA LEU A 23 -3.82 4.60 13.07
C LEU A 23 -2.82 3.47 13.38
N THR A 24 -1.59 3.61 12.92
CA THR A 24 -0.59 2.52 12.93
C THR A 24 0.49 2.68 13.99
N GLY A 25 0.69 3.88 14.52
CA GLY A 25 1.83 4.22 15.37
C GLY A 25 3.16 4.31 14.63
N VAL A 26 3.17 4.20 13.30
CA VAL A 26 4.37 4.23 12.47
C VAL A 26 4.48 5.57 11.74
N ASP A 27 5.61 6.25 11.93
CA ASP A 27 5.98 7.42 11.15
C ASP A 27 6.51 7.00 9.76
N CYS A 28 5.76 7.37 8.73
CA CYS A 28 6.07 7.06 7.34
C CYS A 28 7.11 8.03 6.73
N ASP A 29 7.27 9.23 7.28
CA ASP A 29 8.23 10.23 6.80
C ASP A 29 9.63 9.91 7.31
N ARG A 30 10.35 9.09 6.54
CA ARG A 30 11.67 8.54 6.91
C ARG A 30 12.82 9.44 6.47
N LEU A 31 12.61 10.30 5.47
CA LEU A 31 13.65 11.20 4.96
C LEU A 31 13.69 12.49 5.77
N ALA A 32 14.90 12.96 6.07
CA ALA A 32 15.11 14.26 6.73
C ALA A 32 14.58 15.45 5.90
N GLU A 33 14.35 15.25 4.61
CA GLU A 33 13.73 16.21 3.69
C GLU A 33 12.20 16.20 3.79
N GLU A 34 11.57 15.02 3.92
CA GLU A 34 10.12 14.87 4.14
C GLU A 34 9.71 15.62 5.42
N ARG A 35 10.41 15.34 6.52
CA ARG A 35 10.19 15.98 7.83
C ARG A 35 10.41 17.49 7.81
N ARG A 36 11.36 17.98 7.00
CA ARG A 36 11.66 19.41 6.89
C ARG A 36 10.61 20.17 6.09
N ARG A 37 9.97 19.51 5.13
CA ARG A 37 9.02 20.14 4.21
C ARG A 37 7.56 19.81 4.52
N GLY A 38 7.30 18.88 5.45
CA GLY A 38 5.94 18.42 5.76
C GLY A 38 5.27 17.70 4.59
N MET A 39 6.06 17.10 3.69
CA MET A 39 5.55 16.44 2.49
C MET A 39 6.20 15.08 2.30
N THR A 40 5.39 14.05 2.03
CA THR A 40 5.85 12.70 1.69
C THR A 40 6.48 12.68 0.29
N ILE A 41 7.65 12.05 0.14
CA ILE A 41 8.44 12.00 -1.09
C ILE A 41 8.55 10.54 -1.59
N GLU A 42 8.78 9.58 -0.69
CA GLU A 42 8.80 8.14 -0.98
C GLU A 42 7.53 7.43 -0.48
N LEU A 43 7.27 6.21 -0.96
CA LEU A 43 6.18 5.39 -0.42
C LEU A 43 6.49 4.99 1.02
N GLY A 44 5.65 5.43 1.95
CA GLY A 44 5.64 4.95 3.32
C GLY A 44 4.90 3.63 3.42
N PHE A 45 5.41 2.69 4.21
CA PHE A 45 4.71 1.44 4.52
C PHE A 45 4.58 1.30 6.03
N ALA A 46 3.34 1.12 6.49
CA ALA A 46 3.02 0.96 7.90
C ALA A 46 2.16 -0.30 8.12
N PRO A 47 2.62 -1.29 8.92
CA PRO A 47 1.75 -2.38 9.35
C PRO A 47 0.61 -1.84 10.21
N TRP A 48 -0.59 -2.37 10.02
CA TRP A 48 -1.78 -1.98 10.77
C TRP A 48 -2.61 -3.20 11.16
N SER A 49 -2.76 -3.43 12.45
CA SER A 49 -3.66 -4.45 12.99
C SER A 49 -5.05 -3.87 13.17
N LEU A 50 -6.04 -4.45 12.48
CA LEU A 50 -7.45 -4.06 12.52
C LEU A 50 -8.19 -4.72 13.68
N PRO A 51 -9.37 -4.19 14.08
CA PRO A 51 -10.15 -4.71 15.20
C PRO A 51 -10.50 -6.20 15.11
N SER A 52 -10.69 -6.75 13.90
CA SER A 52 -10.92 -8.18 13.67
C SER A 52 -9.71 -9.08 13.98
N GLY A 53 -8.55 -8.51 14.28
CA GLY A 53 -7.27 -9.22 14.36
C GLY A 53 -6.63 -9.44 12.99
N ARG A 54 -7.25 -8.98 11.90
CA ARG A 54 -6.63 -8.93 10.57
C ARG A 54 -5.53 -7.89 10.56
N ASP A 55 -4.38 -8.27 10.05
CA ASP A 55 -3.32 -7.32 9.77
C ASP A 55 -3.30 -6.94 8.29
N VAL A 56 -3.14 -5.64 8.02
CA VAL A 56 -3.00 -5.05 6.68
C VAL A 56 -1.73 -4.20 6.60
N SER A 57 -1.31 -3.89 5.38
CA SER A 57 -0.25 -2.90 5.13
C SER A 57 -0.89 -1.61 4.64
N VAL A 58 -0.65 -0.50 5.33
CA VAL A 58 -1.01 0.83 4.84
C VAL A 58 0.14 1.37 4.01
N VAL A 59 -0.17 1.84 2.81
CA VAL A 59 0.77 2.51 1.91
C VAL A 59 0.45 3.98 1.91
N ASP A 60 1.36 4.79 2.46
CA ASP A 60 1.23 6.23 2.40
C ASP A 60 1.77 6.74 1.07
N VAL A 61 0.88 7.32 0.28
CA VAL A 61 1.16 7.75 -1.07
C VAL A 61 1.35 9.27 -1.11
N PRO A 62 2.44 9.75 -1.74
CA PRO A 62 2.66 11.19 -1.90
C PRO A 62 1.56 11.86 -2.74
N GLY A 63 1.06 13.00 -2.26
CA GLY A 63 -0.09 13.73 -2.82
C GLY A 63 0.18 14.59 -4.07
N HIS A 64 1.37 14.52 -4.67
CA HIS A 64 1.80 15.49 -5.69
C HIS A 64 1.90 14.87 -7.09
N GLU A 65 1.52 15.64 -8.12
CA GLU A 65 1.46 15.27 -9.55
C GLU A 65 2.75 14.60 -10.07
N ARG A 66 3.92 14.95 -9.53
CA ARG A 66 5.21 14.36 -9.93
C ARG A 66 5.41 12.90 -9.49
N PHE A 67 4.52 12.36 -8.65
CA PHE A 67 4.64 11.03 -8.07
C PHE A 67 3.53 10.06 -8.48
N ILE A 68 2.75 10.38 -9.52
CA ILE A 68 1.76 9.47 -10.12
C ILE A 68 2.39 8.12 -10.53
N ARG A 69 3.65 8.13 -11.00
CA ARG A 69 4.42 6.90 -11.28
C ARG A 69 4.69 6.07 -10.03
N THR A 70 4.87 6.72 -8.89
CA THR A 70 5.04 6.08 -7.59
C THR A 70 3.71 5.48 -7.11
N MET A 71 2.60 6.20 -7.33
CA MET A 71 1.23 5.71 -7.08
C MET A 71 0.90 4.45 -7.88
N ALA A 72 1.24 4.43 -9.18
CA ALA A 72 0.96 3.32 -10.07
C ALA A 72 1.57 1.98 -9.60
N VAL A 73 2.69 2.04 -8.88
CA VAL A 73 3.35 0.85 -8.33
C VAL A 73 2.79 0.44 -6.98
N GLY A 74 2.35 1.38 -6.14
CA GLY A 74 1.64 1.06 -4.88
C GLY A 74 0.20 0.57 -5.11
N ALA A 75 -0.42 0.99 -6.20
CA ALA A 75 -1.84 0.70 -6.45
C ALA A 75 -2.09 -0.61 -7.19
N ARG A 76 -1.11 -1.16 -7.94
CA ARG A 76 -1.24 -2.54 -8.45
C ARG A 76 -1.31 -3.57 -7.31
N SER A 77 -0.97 -3.13 -6.10
CA SER A 77 -1.07 -3.87 -4.85
C SER A 77 -2.08 -3.28 -3.87
N THR A 78 -2.90 -2.26 -4.22
CA THR A 78 -3.87 -1.66 -3.27
C THR A 78 -5.24 -2.32 -3.41
N ASP A 79 -5.71 -2.97 -2.36
CA ASP A 79 -7.01 -3.64 -2.34
C ASP A 79 -8.14 -2.66 -1.98
N LEU A 80 -7.86 -1.71 -1.09
CA LEU A 80 -8.80 -0.69 -0.62
C LEU A 80 -8.12 0.69 -0.60
N ALA A 81 -8.78 1.71 -1.12
CA ALA A 81 -8.31 3.09 -0.97
C ALA A 81 -8.85 3.75 0.31
N LEU A 82 -8.01 4.53 0.98
CA LEU A 82 -8.40 5.43 2.06
C LEU A 82 -8.27 6.88 1.55
N LEU A 83 -9.39 7.45 1.08
CA LEU A 83 -9.43 8.81 0.54
C LEU A 83 -9.56 9.83 1.68
N CYS A 84 -8.50 10.59 1.92
CA CYS A 84 -8.43 11.64 2.93
C CYS A 84 -8.86 12.98 2.34
N VAL A 85 -9.89 13.60 2.93
CA VAL A 85 -10.41 14.91 2.51
C VAL A 85 -10.58 15.77 3.74
N ALA A 86 -9.90 16.91 3.81
CA ALA A 86 -9.98 17.75 4.99
C ALA A 86 -11.35 18.47 5.06
N ALA A 87 -11.92 18.58 6.26
CA ALA A 87 -13.24 19.19 6.47
C ALA A 87 -13.24 20.71 6.15
N ASP A 88 -12.12 21.37 6.40
CA ASP A 88 -11.86 22.80 6.16
C ASP A 88 -11.63 23.13 4.68
N ASP A 89 -11.06 22.22 3.89
CA ASP A 89 -10.82 22.45 2.45
C ASP A 89 -11.92 21.83 1.58
N GLY A 90 -12.37 20.62 1.90
CA GLY A 90 -13.28 19.85 1.06
C GLY A 90 -12.58 19.21 -0.14
N VAL A 91 -13.35 18.90 -1.20
CA VAL A 91 -12.82 18.19 -2.38
C VAL A 91 -12.00 19.15 -3.24
N MET A 92 -10.68 18.93 -3.28
CA MET A 92 -9.73 19.73 -4.06
C MET A 92 -9.39 19.10 -5.43
N PRO A 93 -8.81 19.84 -6.39
CA PRO A 93 -8.43 19.29 -7.71
C PRO A 93 -7.57 18.02 -7.63
N GLN A 94 -6.57 17.96 -6.74
CA GLN A 94 -5.76 16.74 -6.54
C GLN A 94 -6.57 15.59 -5.92
N THR A 95 -7.63 15.88 -5.16
CA THR A 95 -8.53 14.83 -4.65
C THR A 95 -9.26 14.17 -5.82
N GLN A 96 -9.72 14.97 -6.79
CA GLN A 96 -10.36 14.46 -8.01
C GLN A 96 -9.38 13.68 -8.88
N GLU A 97 -8.15 14.18 -9.04
CA GLU A 97 -7.08 13.50 -9.76
C GLU A 97 -6.75 12.14 -9.11
N HIS A 98 -6.56 12.12 -7.79
CA HIS A 98 -6.30 10.88 -7.06
C HIS A 98 -7.45 9.89 -7.21
N ALA A 99 -8.70 10.34 -7.09
CA ALA A 99 -9.87 9.48 -7.29
C ALA A 99 -9.91 8.90 -8.73
N ALA A 100 -9.55 9.70 -9.74
CA ALA A 100 -9.46 9.21 -11.12
C ALA A 100 -8.32 8.19 -11.30
N ILE A 101 -7.19 8.40 -10.61
CA ILE A 101 -6.06 7.46 -10.61
C ILE A 101 -6.46 6.12 -9.97
N LEU A 102 -7.23 6.12 -8.87
CA LEU A 102 -7.74 4.88 -8.25
C LEU A 102 -8.50 4.00 -9.26
N ARG A 103 -9.33 4.63 -10.11
CA ARG A 103 -10.05 3.95 -11.19
C ARG A 103 -9.10 3.32 -12.20
N VAL A 104 -8.09 4.07 -12.66
CA VAL A 104 -7.09 3.58 -13.64
C VAL A 104 -6.31 2.39 -13.06
N LEU A 105 -6.04 2.42 -11.76
CA LEU A 105 -5.31 1.37 -11.05
C LEU A 105 -6.23 0.23 -10.58
N THR A 106 -7.48 0.20 -11.06
CA THR A 106 -8.48 -0.84 -10.81
C THR A 106 -8.83 -1.07 -9.34
N VAL A 107 -8.57 -0.07 -8.48
CA VAL A 107 -9.04 -0.09 -7.09
C VAL A 107 -10.56 0.09 -7.12
N ARG A 108 -11.27 -0.95 -6.67
CA ARG A 108 -12.75 -0.99 -6.79
C ARG A 108 -13.47 -0.48 -5.56
N ARG A 109 -12.78 -0.39 -4.42
CA ARG A 109 -13.38 0.00 -3.14
C ARG A 109 -12.58 1.10 -2.46
N ALA A 110 -13.28 1.97 -1.74
CA ALA A 110 -12.68 3.02 -0.95
C ALA A 110 -13.47 3.31 0.34
N VAL A 111 -12.76 3.78 1.36
CA VAL A 111 -13.32 4.44 2.54
C VAL A 111 -12.91 5.91 2.50
N VAL A 112 -13.85 6.81 2.78
CA VAL A 112 -13.56 8.24 2.89
C VAL A 112 -13.27 8.59 4.35
N ALA A 113 -12.08 9.13 4.61
CA ALA A 113 -11.74 9.77 5.88
C ALA A 113 -11.86 11.29 5.72
N VAL A 114 -12.89 11.87 6.33
CA VAL A 114 -13.00 13.34 6.42
C VAL A 114 -12.10 13.79 7.54
N THR A 115 -10.93 14.31 7.23
CA THR A 115 -9.89 14.68 8.20
C THR A 115 -10.11 16.09 8.75
N LYS A 116 -9.40 16.45 9.84
CA LYS A 116 -9.47 17.78 10.47
C LYS A 116 -10.88 18.21 10.90
N VAL A 117 -11.73 17.26 11.31
CA VAL A 117 -13.09 17.57 11.80
C VAL A 117 -13.10 18.41 13.06
N ASP A 118 -11.97 18.50 13.78
CA ASP A 118 -11.78 19.42 14.89
C ASP A 118 -11.74 20.89 14.46
N LEU A 119 -11.37 21.17 13.20
CA LEU A 119 -11.30 22.54 12.67
C LEU A 119 -12.61 23.02 12.04
N ALA A 120 -13.38 22.10 11.44
CA ALA A 120 -14.62 22.42 10.73
C ALA A 120 -15.67 21.29 10.87
N PRO A 121 -16.13 20.99 12.10
CA PRO A 121 -17.05 19.87 12.36
C PRO A 121 -18.38 20.00 11.60
N GLU A 122 -18.88 21.23 11.44
CA GLU A 122 -20.14 21.53 10.74
C GLU A 122 -20.08 21.22 9.23
N ARG A 123 -18.88 21.16 8.65
CA ARG A 123 -18.68 20.88 7.22
C ARG A 123 -18.52 19.39 6.93
N ALA A 124 -18.24 18.57 7.95
CA ALA A 124 -17.86 17.17 7.78
C ALA A 124 -18.87 16.38 6.92
N SER A 125 -20.17 16.55 7.18
CA SER A 125 -21.22 15.86 6.42
C SER A 125 -21.23 16.24 4.94
N SER A 126 -21.20 17.54 4.63
CA SER A 126 -21.20 18.04 3.25
C SER A 126 -19.97 17.59 2.45
N VAL A 127 -18.81 17.57 3.11
CA VAL A 127 -17.54 17.12 2.52
C VAL A 127 -17.54 15.60 2.30
N GLY A 128 -18.05 14.84 3.27
CA GLY A 128 -18.20 13.40 3.19
C GLY A 128 -19.11 12.98 2.03
N GLU A 129 -20.28 13.59 1.92
CA GLU A 129 -21.24 13.33 0.83
C GLU A 129 -20.65 13.70 -0.54
N SER A 130 -20.00 14.85 -0.66
CA SER A 130 -19.33 15.27 -1.91
C SER A 130 -18.23 14.29 -2.33
N SER A 131 -17.48 13.76 -1.36
CA SER A 131 -16.41 12.79 -1.60
C SER A 131 -16.96 11.43 -2.05
N LEU A 132 -18.06 10.97 -1.45
CA LEU A 132 -18.75 9.76 -1.90
C LEU A 132 -19.31 9.92 -3.32
N ALA A 133 -19.92 11.08 -3.62
CA ALA A 133 -20.44 11.37 -4.96
C ALA A 133 -19.34 11.34 -6.03
N LEU A 134 -18.16 11.90 -5.73
CA LEU A 134 -16.98 11.85 -6.60
C LEU A 134 -16.56 10.40 -6.90
N LEU A 135 -16.42 9.57 -5.86
CA LEU A 135 -16.02 8.17 -6.03
C LEU A 135 -17.05 7.36 -6.82
N HIS A 136 -18.34 7.58 -6.53
CA HIS A 136 -19.44 6.94 -7.24
C HIS A 136 -19.46 7.32 -8.73
N ALA A 137 -19.26 8.59 -9.07
CA ALA A 137 -19.17 9.05 -10.46
C ALA A 137 -18.01 8.40 -11.24
N LEU A 138 -16.96 7.95 -10.54
CA LEU A 138 -15.81 7.27 -11.11
C LEU A 138 -15.94 5.73 -11.09
N GLY A 139 -17.04 5.19 -10.55
CA GLY A 139 -17.27 3.75 -10.44
C GLY A 139 -16.45 3.07 -9.34
N VAL A 140 -15.93 3.83 -8.37
CA VAL A 140 -15.27 3.30 -7.18
C VAL A 140 -16.31 3.14 -6.08
N ALA A 141 -16.51 1.93 -5.59
CA ALA A 141 -17.49 1.66 -4.54
C ALA A 141 -17.01 2.26 -3.20
N ALA A 142 -17.76 3.22 -2.68
CA ALA A 142 -17.56 3.76 -1.35
C ALA A 142 -18.93 3.94 -0.70
N THR A 143 -19.14 3.27 0.43
CA THR A 143 -20.47 3.20 1.07
C THR A 143 -20.61 4.18 2.23
N ARG A 144 -19.49 4.64 2.80
CA ARG A 144 -19.47 5.51 3.98
C ARG A 144 -18.24 6.41 4.02
N TRP A 145 -18.41 7.52 4.74
CA TRP A 145 -17.33 8.39 5.19
C TRP A 145 -17.29 8.38 6.72
N VAL A 146 -16.11 8.64 7.29
CA VAL A 146 -15.92 8.78 8.74
C VAL A 146 -15.18 10.08 9.01
N GLY A 147 -15.70 10.87 9.95
CA GLY A 147 -15.04 12.09 10.43
C GLY A 147 -13.92 11.77 11.41
N VAL A 148 -12.70 12.26 11.15
CA VAL A 148 -11.52 11.96 11.98
C VAL A 148 -10.68 13.19 12.28
N SER A 149 -10.04 13.17 13.45
CA SER A 149 -8.99 14.11 13.82
C SER A 149 -7.78 13.32 14.31
N ALA A 150 -6.66 13.42 13.61
CA ALA A 150 -5.41 12.76 14.01
C ALA A 150 -4.84 13.35 15.32
N PRO A 151 -4.73 14.69 15.48
CA PRO A 151 -4.28 15.29 16.74
C PRO A 151 -5.19 14.98 17.92
N GLY A 152 -6.51 15.06 17.72
CA GLY A 152 -7.51 14.77 18.75
C GLY A 152 -7.80 13.28 18.95
N ARG A 153 -7.22 12.40 18.12
CA ARG A 153 -7.52 10.96 18.03
C ARG A 153 -9.02 10.64 17.93
N LEU A 154 -9.80 11.54 17.33
CA LEU A 154 -11.25 11.39 17.16
C LEU A 154 -11.55 10.52 15.94
N GLY A 155 -12.57 9.66 16.06
CA GLY A 155 -13.08 8.84 14.95
C GLY A 155 -12.14 7.73 14.45
N LEU A 156 -10.93 7.58 15.02
CA LEU A 156 -9.95 6.60 14.55
C LEU A 156 -10.42 5.15 14.69
N GLY A 157 -11.12 4.82 15.79
CA GLY A 157 -11.68 3.49 16.01
C GLY A 157 -12.84 3.18 15.05
N GLU A 158 -13.70 4.16 14.79
CA GLU A 158 -14.77 4.04 13.80
C GLU A 158 -14.20 3.89 12.39
N LEU A 159 -13.17 4.64 12.04
CA LEU A 159 -12.47 4.51 10.77
C LEU A 159 -11.78 3.14 10.64
N ALA A 160 -11.17 2.63 11.71
CA ALA A 160 -10.56 1.30 11.72
C ALA A 160 -11.59 0.20 11.47
N ALA A 161 -12.72 0.24 12.19
CA ALA A 161 -13.85 -0.66 11.94
C ALA A 161 -14.41 -0.45 10.52
N ALA A 162 -14.32 0.77 10.00
CA ALA A 162 -14.84 1.10 8.69
C ALA A 162 -14.06 0.42 7.56
N VAL A 163 -12.73 0.50 7.66
CA VAL A 163 -11.79 -0.16 6.75
C VAL A 163 -11.91 -1.68 6.89
N ASP A 164 -11.95 -2.21 8.11
CA ASP A 164 -12.01 -3.66 8.36
C ASP A 164 -13.23 -4.31 7.69
N SER A 165 -14.41 -3.72 7.86
CA SER A 165 -15.64 -4.22 7.26
C SER A 165 -15.69 -4.03 5.72
N GLU A 166 -15.02 -3.04 5.15
CA GLU A 166 -14.91 -2.93 3.68
C GLU A 166 -13.93 -3.97 3.11
N LEU A 167 -12.88 -4.30 3.85
CA LEU A 167 -11.94 -5.36 3.47
C LEU A 167 -12.59 -6.75 3.52
N ASP A 168 -13.58 -6.99 4.39
CA ASP A 168 -14.36 -8.25 4.38
C ASP A 168 -15.10 -8.48 3.07
N ALA A 169 -15.51 -7.40 2.39
CA ALA A 169 -16.17 -7.48 1.10
C ALA A 169 -15.18 -7.63 -0.07
N ILE A 170 -13.88 -7.65 0.21
CA ILE A 170 -12.83 -7.88 -0.79
C ILE A 170 -12.49 -9.37 -0.80
N GLN A 171 -12.76 -10.02 -1.93
CA GLN A 171 -12.24 -11.35 -2.18
C GLN A 171 -10.74 -11.23 -2.45
N ALA A 172 -9.93 -11.99 -1.71
CA ALA A 172 -8.51 -12.11 -1.98
C ALA A 172 -8.30 -12.50 -3.46
N PRO A 173 -7.32 -11.90 -4.16
CA PRO A 173 -6.98 -12.31 -5.52
C PRO A 173 -6.77 -13.83 -5.56
N ALA A 174 -7.41 -14.50 -6.52
CA ALA A 174 -7.24 -15.93 -6.68
C ALA A 174 -5.76 -16.25 -6.90
N ASP A 175 -5.25 -17.24 -6.18
CA ASP A 175 -3.89 -17.72 -6.37
C ASP A 175 -3.73 -18.21 -7.82
N ARG A 176 -2.79 -17.60 -8.55
CA ARG A 176 -2.44 -17.99 -9.92
C ARG A 176 -1.74 -19.36 -10.00
N GLY A 177 -1.38 -19.95 -8.86
CA GLY A 177 -0.75 -21.26 -8.74
C GLY A 177 0.77 -21.27 -8.98
N HIS A 178 1.32 -20.20 -9.58
CA HIS A 178 2.75 -20.10 -9.92
C HIS A 178 3.44 -18.96 -9.15
N PRO A 179 4.56 -19.24 -8.44
CA PRO A 179 5.29 -18.23 -7.67
C PRO A 179 5.78 -17.05 -8.50
N ARG A 180 5.29 -15.85 -8.17
CA ARG A 180 5.65 -14.60 -8.85
C ARG A 180 5.75 -13.45 -7.87
N LEU A 181 6.97 -13.03 -7.57
CA LEU A 181 7.23 -11.84 -6.77
C LEU A 181 7.42 -10.63 -7.71
N LEU A 182 6.52 -9.65 -7.63
CA LEU A 182 6.63 -8.37 -8.32
C LEU A 182 7.54 -7.44 -7.53
N VAL A 183 8.73 -7.12 -8.04
CA VAL A 183 9.76 -6.38 -7.31
C VAL A 183 9.44 -4.88 -7.25
N ASP A 184 9.34 -4.35 -6.03
CA ASP A 184 9.19 -2.91 -5.78
C ASP A 184 10.54 -2.22 -5.46
N ARG A 185 11.49 -2.95 -4.85
CA ARG A 185 12.80 -2.42 -4.45
C ARG A 185 13.85 -3.54 -4.32
N SER A 186 15.09 -3.20 -4.63
CA SER A 186 16.27 -4.06 -4.45
C SER A 186 17.41 -3.24 -3.83
N PHE A 187 18.13 -3.80 -2.87
CA PHE A 187 19.29 -3.16 -2.24
C PHE A 187 20.27 -4.19 -1.68
N SER A 188 21.48 -3.75 -1.35
CA SER A 188 22.47 -4.61 -0.69
C SER A 188 22.40 -4.41 0.82
N GLN A 189 22.44 -5.48 1.59
CA GLN A 189 22.51 -5.47 3.05
C GLN A 189 23.75 -6.24 3.51
N VAL A 190 24.59 -5.59 4.31
CA VAL A 190 25.84 -6.15 4.82
C VAL A 190 25.56 -7.47 5.56
N GLY A 191 26.31 -8.52 5.22
CA GLY A 191 26.16 -9.86 5.80
C GLY A 191 24.99 -10.69 5.26
N THR A 192 24.07 -10.09 4.49
CA THR A 192 22.90 -10.79 3.90
C THR A 192 23.00 -10.92 2.38
N GLY A 193 23.66 -9.96 1.72
CA GLY A 193 23.76 -9.90 0.26
C GLY A 193 22.65 -9.05 -0.35
N THR A 194 22.13 -9.46 -1.51
CA THR A 194 21.06 -8.75 -2.20
C THR A 194 19.72 -9.02 -1.50
N VAL A 195 19.07 -7.98 -1.04
CA VAL A 195 17.72 -8.03 -0.47
C VAL A 195 16.74 -7.37 -1.44
N VAL A 196 15.62 -8.04 -1.67
CA VAL A 196 14.58 -7.62 -2.60
C VAL A 196 13.25 -7.59 -1.86
N THR A 197 12.46 -6.54 -2.05
CA THR A 197 11.09 -6.47 -1.56
C THR A 197 10.10 -6.41 -2.71
N GLY A 198 8.96 -7.06 -2.52
CA GLY A 198 7.93 -7.13 -3.54
C GLY A 198 6.67 -7.84 -3.07
N VAL A 199 5.66 -7.91 -3.93
CA VAL A 199 4.39 -8.59 -3.65
C VAL A 199 4.38 -9.94 -4.36
N LEU A 200 4.12 -11.01 -3.62
CA LEU A 200 3.95 -12.35 -4.20
C LEU A 200 2.51 -12.47 -4.72
N ASP A 201 2.30 -12.49 -6.04
CA ASP A 201 0.97 -12.47 -6.67
C ASP A 201 0.46 -13.83 -7.15
N GLY A 202 1.22 -14.90 -6.86
CA GLY A 202 0.84 -16.28 -7.12
C GLY A 202 1.79 -17.25 -6.42
N GLY A 203 1.33 -18.49 -6.24
CA GLY A 203 2.06 -19.62 -5.70
C GLY A 203 2.59 -19.45 -4.28
N ARG A 204 3.58 -20.27 -3.95
CA ARG A 204 4.29 -20.27 -2.68
C ARG A 204 5.80 -20.31 -2.91
N LEU A 205 6.55 -19.52 -2.14
CA LEU A 205 8.02 -19.57 -2.10
C LEU A 205 8.48 -20.18 -0.77
N HIS A 206 9.53 -20.98 -0.81
CA HIS A 206 10.17 -21.57 0.35
C HIS A 206 11.63 -21.13 0.47
N LEU A 207 12.09 -21.08 1.72
CA LEU A 207 13.50 -20.88 2.02
C LEU A 207 14.36 -21.96 1.33
N GLY A 208 15.44 -21.53 0.67
CA GLY A 208 16.37 -22.43 -0.02
C GLY A 208 16.00 -22.77 -1.46
N GLU A 209 14.84 -22.36 -1.97
CA GLU A 209 14.46 -22.59 -3.37
C GLU A 209 15.32 -21.78 -4.35
N GLY A 210 15.54 -22.37 -5.53
CA GLY A 210 16.19 -21.70 -6.66
C GLY A 210 15.20 -20.78 -7.36
N VAL A 211 15.63 -19.55 -7.65
CA VAL A 211 14.80 -18.53 -8.27
C VAL A 211 15.45 -17.96 -9.52
N GLU A 212 14.63 -17.41 -10.40
CA GLU A 212 15.04 -16.70 -11.60
C GLU A 212 14.42 -15.31 -11.64
N VAL A 213 15.21 -14.32 -12.07
CA VAL A 213 14.81 -12.92 -12.19
C VAL A 213 14.50 -12.62 -13.65
N PHE A 214 13.32 -12.07 -13.90
CA PHE A 214 12.88 -11.65 -15.23
C PHE A 214 12.90 -10.12 -15.36
N PRO A 215 13.27 -9.57 -16.52
CA PRO A 215 13.66 -10.29 -17.75
C PRO A 215 15.16 -10.68 -17.81
N SER A 216 15.95 -10.45 -16.77
CA SER A 216 17.42 -10.60 -16.82
C SER A 216 17.91 -12.05 -16.95
N GLY A 217 17.06 -13.04 -16.65
CA GLY A 217 17.38 -14.48 -16.66
C GLY A 217 18.36 -14.90 -15.57
N LYS A 218 18.70 -14.01 -14.63
CA LYS A 218 19.68 -14.30 -13.58
C LYS A 218 19.07 -15.25 -12.56
N ARG A 219 19.85 -16.28 -12.22
CA ARG A 219 19.45 -17.32 -11.28
C ARG A 219 20.17 -17.18 -9.96
N GLY A 220 19.47 -17.51 -8.90
CA GLY A 220 19.99 -17.48 -7.54
C GLY A 220 19.21 -18.41 -6.62
N ARG A 221 19.39 -18.21 -5.32
CA ARG A 221 18.70 -18.99 -4.29
C ARG A 221 18.19 -18.09 -3.17
N ILE A 222 17.02 -18.40 -2.64
CA ILE A 222 16.46 -17.74 -1.46
C ILE A 222 17.26 -18.17 -0.22
N GLN A 223 17.97 -17.23 0.41
CA GLN A 223 18.70 -17.45 1.67
C GLN A 223 17.96 -16.94 2.90
N GLY A 224 16.97 -16.07 2.71
CA GLY A 224 16.14 -15.55 3.77
C GLY A 224 14.80 -15.13 3.23
N LEU A 225 13.76 -15.35 4.00
CA LEU A 225 12.40 -14.94 3.67
C LEU A 225 11.80 -14.28 4.90
N GLN A 226 11.30 -13.06 4.72
CA GLN A 226 10.65 -12.32 5.79
C GLN A 226 9.31 -11.77 5.33
N ARG A 227 8.34 -11.79 6.23
CA ARG A 227 7.05 -11.10 6.10
C ARG A 227 6.91 -10.17 7.29
N ARG A 228 6.68 -8.87 7.03
CA ARG A 228 6.60 -7.82 8.07
C ARG A 228 7.79 -7.78 9.03
N GLY A 229 8.99 -8.01 8.49
CA GLY A 229 10.23 -8.04 9.26
C GLY A 229 10.41 -9.29 10.13
N GLN A 230 9.47 -10.23 10.13
CA GLN A 230 9.63 -11.52 10.82
C GLN A 230 10.08 -12.61 9.85
N PRO A 231 11.07 -13.44 10.24
CA PRO A 231 11.54 -14.55 9.41
C PRO A 231 10.49 -15.64 9.32
N VAL A 232 10.33 -16.21 8.12
CA VAL A 232 9.42 -17.33 7.83
C VAL A 232 10.11 -18.37 6.94
N SER A 233 9.70 -19.62 7.03
CA SER A 233 10.24 -20.72 6.19
C SER A 233 9.57 -20.83 4.82
N ALA A 234 8.35 -20.30 4.70
CA ALA A 234 7.58 -20.26 3.47
C ALA A 234 6.65 -19.04 3.45
N ALA A 235 6.26 -18.61 2.26
CA ALA A 235 5.25 -17.58 2.07
C ALA A 235 4.35 -17.86 0.88
N GLU A 236 3.05 -17.67 1.12
CA GLU A 236 1.99 -17.78 0.11
C GLU A 236 1.73 -16.43 -0.57
N ALA A 237 1.08 -16.52 -1.73
CA ALA A 237 0.56 -15.40 -2.47
C ALA A 237 -0.30 -14.43 -1.64
N GLY A 238 -0.31 -13.20 -2.12
CA GLY A 238 -1.14 -12.10 -1.70
C GLY A 238 -0.53 -11.23 -0.62
N GLY A 239 0.79 -11.10 -0.50
CA GLY A 239 1.36 -10.13 0.43
C GLY A 239 2.79 -9.73 0.13
N ARG A 240 3.27 -8.73 0.86
CA ARG A 240 4.63 -8.20 0.66
C ARG A 240 5.65 -9.07 1.38
N LEU A 241 6.72 -9.41 0.67
CA LEU A 241 7.81 -10.24 1.17
C LEU A 241 9.13 -9.53 0.98
N ALA A 242 10.06 -9.78 1.90
CA ALA A 242 11.47 -9.52 1.70
C ALA A 242 12.19 -10.85 1.45
N LEU A 243 12.94 -10.92 0.35
CA LEU A 243 13.81 -12.03 -0.01
C LEU A 243 15.25 -11.60 0.12
N ALA A 244 16.04 -12.37 0.87
CA ALA A 244 17.50 -12.34 0.76
C ALA A 244 17.92 -13.35 -0.29
N LEU A 245 18.65 -12.90 -1.32
CA LEU A 245 19.05 -13.69 -2.46
C LEU A 245 20.57 -13.85 -2.51
N ASN A 246 21.01 -15.06 -2.81
CA ASN A 246 22.40 -15.36 -3.14
C ASN A 246 22.54 -15.67 -4.64
N GLY A 247 23.67 -15.26 -5.22
CA GLY A 247 23.99 -15.44 -6.64
C GLY A 247 23.44 -14.36 -7.57
N ILE A 248 22.71 -13.37 -7.04
CA ILE A 248 22.09 -12.29 -7.80
C ILE A 248 22.59 -10.95 -7.28
N ALA A 249 23.07 -10.06 -8.16
CA ALA A 249 23.49 -8.71 -7.78
C ALA A 249 22.30 -7.74 -7.84
N VAL A 250 22.34 -6.68 -7.03
CA VAL A 250 21.28 -5.63 -6.99
C VAL A 250 20.96 -5.07 -8.38
N LYS A 251 21.99 -4.84 -9.21
CA LYS A 251 21.84 -4.32 -10.58
C LYS A 251 21.05 -5.23 -11.52
N ASP A 252 20.97 -6.52 -11.20
CA ASP A 252 20.30 -7.53 -12.03
C ASP A 252 18.81 -7.68 -11.70
N VAL A 253 18.33 -7.00 -10.64
CA VAL A 253 16.95 -7.01 -10.15
C VAL A 253 16.42 -5.58 -10.00
N PRO A 254 16.39 -4.78 -11.07
CA PRO A 254 15.81 -3.45 -10.98
C PRO A 254 14.33 -3.52 -10.56
N ARG A 255 13.82 -2.39 -10.05
CA ARG A 255 12.38 -2.24 -9.80
C ARG A 255 11.57 -2.59 -11.05
N GLY A 256 10.48 -3.34 -10.86
CA GLY A 256 9.64 -3.85 -11.94
C GLY A 256 10.05 -5.23 -12.46
N SER A 257 11.18 -5.78 -12.01
CA SER A 257 11.51 -7.19 -12.24
C SER A 257 10.48 -8.12 -11.61
N VAL A 258 10.42 -9.35 -12.14
CA VAL A 258 9.62 -10.44 -11.56
C VAL A 258 10.56 -11.54 -11.11
N ILE A 259 10.35 -12.10 -9.93
CA ILE A 259 11.09 -13.28 -9.45
C ILE A 259 10.14 -14.47 -9.42
N GLY A 260 10.51 -15.55 -10.11
CA GLY A 260 9.78 -16.82 -10.08
C GLY A 260 10.69 -17.98 -9.72
N LEU A 261 10.15 -19.20 -9.69
CA LEU A 261 10.96 -20.40 -9.51
C LEU A 261 11.87 -20.61 -10.74
N ALA A 262 13.09 -21.08 -10.50
CA ALA A 262 14.02 -21.36 -11.58
C ALA A 262 13.47 -22.47 -12.49
N GLY A 263 13.33 -22.19 -13.79
CA GLY A 263 12.82 -23.14 -14.78
C GLY A 263 11.31 -23.05 -15.06
N ASP A 264 10.57 -22.15 -14.41
CA ASP A 264 9.22 -21.81 -14.86
C ASP A 264 9.27 -21.09 -16.22
N ALA A 265 8.31 -21.40 -17.09
CA ALA A 265 8.11 -20.64 -18.33
C ALA A 265 7.82 -19.18 -17.96
N SER A 266 8.42 -18.23 -18.69
CA SER A 266 8.33 -16.80 -18.41
C SER A 266 6.91 -16.38 -17.97
N PRO A 267 6.75 -15.73 -16.81
CA PRO A 267 5.44 -15.35 -16.32
C PRO A 267 4.78 -14.37 -17.30
N SER A 268 3.65 -14.78 -17.89
CA SER A 268 2.81 -13.93 -18.74
C SER A 268 2.06 -12.85 -17.95
#